data_AF-A0A2V8J6D9-F1
#
_entry.id   AF-A0A2V8J6D9-F1
#
_cell.length_a   1.000
_cell.length_b   1.000
_cell.length_c   1.000
_cell.angle_alpha   90.00
_cell.angle_beta   90.00
_cell.angle_gamma   90.00
#
_symmetry.space_group_name_H-M   'P 1'
#
loop_
_entity.id
_entity.type
_entity.pdbx_description
1 polymer ?
#
loop_
_entity_poly.entity_id
_entity_poly.type
_entity_poly.pdbx_seq_one_letter_code
_entity_poly.pdbx_strand_id
1 'polypeptide(L)'
;MEVKDADGKTLHVVFAGSTTVNDGVKLVDNAQYPRIADDYRRAFAVLNQLRCDVFLPAHASMFADFRDKASAARRGATPNRFVDPGALGAFLRYSQQAFETKLAAQQKTAPRQ
;
A
#
# COMPACT_ATOMS: atom_id res chain seq x y z
N MET A 1 12.73 -4.40 5.60
CA MET A 1 14.01 -5.11 5.83
C MET A 1 15.08 -4.47 4.98
N GLU A 2 16.36 -4.64 5.32
CA GLU A 2 17.48 -4.16 4.51
C GLU A 2 18.10 -5.32 3.74
N VAL A 3 18.45 -5.09 2.47
CA VAL A 3 19.13 -6.06 1.60
C VAL A 3 20.25 -5.37 0.84
N LYS A 4 21.29 -6.11 0.44
CA LYS A 4 22.30 -5.60 -0.49
C LYS A 4 21.94 -6.01 -1.92
N ASP A 5 22.07 -5.09 -2.87
CA ASP A 5 21.99 -5.42 -4.29
C ASP A 5 23.34 -5.95 -4.83
N ALA A 6 23.37 -6.23 -6.14
CA ALA A 6 24.55 -6.77 -6.83
C ALA A 6 25.76 -5.81 -6.80
N ASP A 7 25.52 -4.51 -6.67
CA ASP A 7 26.55 -3.46 -6.60
C ASP A 7 26.96 -3.18 -5.14
N GLY A 8 26.39 -3.91 -4.17
CA GLY A 8 26.67 -3.79 -2.74
C GLY A 8 25.93 -2.64 -2.06
N LYS A 9 24.99 -1.97 -2.75
CA LYS A 9 24.16 -0.90 -2.18
C LYS A 9 23.08 -1.48 -1.27
N THR A 10 22.89 -0.87 -0.10
CA THR A 10 21.81 -1.22 0.82
C THR A 10 20.48 -0.65 0.30
N LEU A 11 19.46 -1.51 0.20
CA LEU A 11 18.09 -1.17 -0.17
C LEU A 11 17.13 -1.49 0.96
N HIS A 12 16.18 -0.61 1.23
CA HIS A 12 15.07 -0.83 2.15
C HIS A 12 13.88 -1.46 1.41
N VAL A 13 13.56 -2.71 1.73
CA VAL A 13 12.47 -3.48 1.14
C VAL A 13 11.27 -3.51 2.08
N VAL A 14 10.09 -3.14 1.57
CA VAL A 14 8.82 -3.19 2.30
C VAL A 14 7.86 -4.16 1.62
N PHE A 15 7.50 -5.23 2.33
CA PHE A 15 6.38 -6.09 1.99
C PHE A 15 5.13 -5.58 2.71
N ALA A 16 4.24 -4.89 2.00
CA ALA A 16 3.00 -4.40 2.60
C ALA A 16 1.86 -5.38 2.34
N GLY A 17 1.02 -5.59 3.38
CA GLY A 17 -0.21 -6.36 3.27
C GLY A 17 -1.21 -5.68 2.33
N SER A 18 -2.12 -4.88 2.88
CA SER A 18 -3.03 -4.05 2.08
C SER A 18 -3.61 -2.92 2.92
N THR A 19 -3.86 -1.78 2.28
CA THR A 19 -4.61 -0.64 2.82
C THR A 19 -5.84 -0.30 1.97
N THR A 20 -6.20 -1.17 1.02
CA THR A 20 -7.41 -1.01 0.21
C THR A 20 -8.64 -1.40 1.04
N VAL A 21 -9.73 -0.64 0.91
CA VAL A 21 -11.01 -0.95 1.55
C VAL A 21 -11.83 -1.82 0.62
N ASN A 22 -12.09 -3.07 1.04
CA ASN A 22 -12.95 -3.99 0.29
C ASN A 22 -14.38 -3.46 0.17
N ASP A 23 -15.09 -3.89 -0.87
CA ASP A 23 -16.51 -3.57 -1.03
C ASP A 23 -17.36 -4.21 0.07
N GLY A 24 -18.41 -3.50 0.50
CA GLY A 24 -19.26 -3.90 1.61
C GLY A 24 -18.69 -3.64 3.01
N VAL A 25 -17.41 -3.24 3.14
CA VAL A 25 -16.83 -2.91 4.45
C VAL A 25 -17.49 -1.66 5.05
N LYS A 26 -18.04 -1.79 6.26
CA LYS A 26 -18.56 -0.68 7.05
C LYS A 26 -17.40 -0.02 7.81
N LEU A 27 -17.15 1.26 7.53
CA LEU A 27 -16.13 2.09 8.17
C LEU A 27 -16.71 2.96 9.29
N VAL A 28 -18.02 3.18 9.30
CA VAL A 28 -18.76 3.94 10.33
C VAL A 28 -19.64 2.99 11.12
N ASP A 29 -19.70 3.09 12.45
CA ASP A 29 -20.56 2.27 13.31
C ASP A 29 -20.46 0.76 13.04
N ASN A 30 -19.25 0.26 12.77
CA ASN A 30 -19.02 -1.16 12.58
C ASN A 30 -19.03 -1.87 13.93
N ALA A 31 -20.13 -2.54 14.26
CA ALA A 31 -20.29 -3.24 15.55
C ALA A 31 -19.27 -4.36 15.76
N GLN A 32 -18.83 -5.02 14.68
CA GLN A 32 -17.86 -6.11 14.76
C GLN A 32 -16.42 -5.59 14.84
N TYR A 33 -16.16 -4.40 14.29
CA TYR A 33 -14.85 -3.76 14.32
C TYR A 33 -14.94 -2.25 14.54
N PRO A 34 -15.21 -1.79 15.78
CA PRO A 34 -15.49 -0.37 16.05
C PRO A 34 -14.34 0.59 15.72
N ARG A 35 -13.09 0.11 15.79
CA ARG A 35 -11.88 0.92 15.54
C ARG A 35 -11.37 0.89 14.09
N ILE A 36 -12.10 0.26 13.17
CA ILE A 36 -11.64 0.03 11.81
C ILE A 36 -11.09 1.29 11.12
N ALA A 37 -11.79 2.43 11.22
CA ALA A 37 -11.36 3.67 10.59
C ALA A 37 -10.05 4.21 11.21
N ASP A 38 -9.89 4.10 12.53
CA ASP A 38 -8.68 4.55 13.22
C ASP A 38 -7.50 3.64 12.93
N ASP A 39 -7.73 2.33 12.82
CA ASP A 39 -6.70 1.36 12.45
C ASP A 39 -6.24 1.56 10.99
N TYR A 40 -7.14 1.93 10.06
CA TYR A 40 -6.74 2.39 8.72
C TYR A 40 -5.87 3.66 8.76
N ARG A 41 -6.28 4.69 9.51
CA ARG A 41 -5.49 5.92 9.67
C ARG A 41 -4.12 5.65 10.26
N ARG A 42 -4.05 4.80 11.29
CA ARG A 42 -2.80 4.37 11.90
C ARG A 42 -1.92 3.63 10.90
N ALA A 43 -2.49 2.75 10.08
CA ALA A 43 -1.75 2.04 9.03
C ALA A 43 -1.13 3.03 8.02
N PHE A 44 -1.88 4.03 7.54
CA PHE A 44 -1.32 5.07 6.66
C PHE A 44 -0.20 5.86 7.35
N ALA A 45 -0.37 6.26 8.61
CA ALA A 45 0.65 6.99 9.35
C ALA A 45 1.95 6.17 9.51
N VAL A 46 1.84 4.91 9.90
CA VAL A 46 3.00 4.02 10.08
C VAL A 46 3.70 3.75 8.75
N LEU A 47 2.94 3.42 7.69
CA LEU A 47 3.53 3.07 6.40
C LEU A 47 4.19 4.25 5.70
N ASN A 48 3.68 5.48 5.88
CA ASN A 48 4.30 6.70 5.35
C ASN A 48 5.64 7.05 6.02
N GLN A 49 5.93 6.51 7.21
CA GLN A 49 7.20 6.73 7.90
C GLN A 49 8.29 5.74 7.47
N LEU A 50 7.95 4.69 6.72
CA LEU A 50 8.91 3.69 6.30
C LEU A 50 9.78 4.22 5.16
N ARG A 51 11.09 4.07 5.31
CA ARG A 51 12.01 4.10 4.16
C ARG A 51 11.72 2.90 3.27
N CYS A 52 11.54 3.14 1.99
CA CYS A 52 11.23 2.10 1.02
C CYS A 52 11.89 2.44 -0.31
N ASP A 53 12.84 1.62 -0.73
CA ASP A 53 13.43 1.64 -2.06
C ASP A 53 12.77 0.59 -2.96
N VAL A 54 12.31 -0.53 -2.38
CA VAL A 54 11.63 -1.62 -3.08
C VAL A 54 10.32 -1.93 -2.38
N PHE A 55 9.21 -1.63 -3.05
CA PHE A 55 7.87 -1.93 -2.58
C PHE A 55 7.36 -3.24 -3.16
N LEU A 56 6.84 -4.14 -2.32
CA LEU A 56 6.21 -5.39 -2.71
C LEU A 56 4.82 -5.51 -2.05
N PRO A 57 3.72 -5.40 -2.83
CA PRO A 57 2.36 -5.56 -2.32
C PRO A 57 2.01 -7.05 -2.14
N ALA A 58 0.99 -7.33 -1.32
CA ALA A 58 0.48 -8.70 -1.14
C ALA A 58 -0.06 -9.35 -2.43
N HIS A 59 -0.52 -8.54 -3.39
CA HIS A 59 -1.04 -9.04 -4.67
C HIS A 59 -0.33 -8.38 -5.84
N ALA A 60 0.20 -9.21 -6.76
CA ALA A 60 0.89 -8.75 -7.96
C ALA A 60 0.04 -7.85 -8.86
N SER A 61 -1.29 -8.02 -8.86
CA SER A 61 -2.24 -7.18 -9.60
C SER A 61 -2.24 -5.71 -9.17
N MET A 62 -1.68 -5.40 -8.00
CA MET A 62 -1.55 -4.03 -7.50
C MET A 62 -0.42 -3.26 -8.19
N PHE A 63 0.40 -3.95 -8.99
CA PHE A 63 1.36 -3.36 -9.90
C PHE A 63 0.94 -3.68 -11.34
N ALA A 64 0.55 -2.64 -12.09
CA ALA A 64 0.20 -2.79 -13.51
C ALA A 64 1.34 -3.42 -14.33
N ASP A 65 2.59 -3.14 -13.95
CA ASP A 65 3.81 -3.56 -14.65
C ASP A 65 4.54 -4.73 -13.96
N PHE A 66 3.91 -5.45 -13.01
CA PHE A 66 4.59 -6.52 -12.26
C PHE A 66 5.20 -7.58 -13.16
N ARG A 67 4.45 -8.02 -14.18
CA ARG A 67 4.92 -9.07 -15.11
C ARG A 67 6.16 -8.59 -15.86
N ASP A 68 6.19 -7.32 -16.28
CA ASP A 68 7.31 -6.73 -17.00
C ASP A 68 8.52 -6.55 -16.09
N LYS A 69 8.31 -6.07 -14.86
CA LYS A 69 9.35 -5.98 -13.81
C LYS A 69 9.96 -7.35 -13.53
N ALA A 70 9.14 -8.37 -13.29
CA ALA A 70 9.59 -9.73 -13.04
C ALA A 70 10.35 -10.33 -14.24
N SER A 71 9.85 -10.08 -15.46
CA SER A 71 10.49 -10.53 -16.70
C SER A 71 11.86 -9.87 -16.91
N ALA A 72 11.96 -8.55 -16.67
CA ALA A 72 13.22 -7.81 -16.75
C ALA A 72 14.23 -8.30 -15.70
N ALA A 73 13.79 -8.53 -14.46
CA ALA A 73 14.64 -9.04 -13.39
C ALA A 73 15.18 -10.45 -13.71
N ARG A 74 14.35 -11.35 -14.25
CA ARG A 74 14.80 -12.70 -14.69
C ARG A 74 15.87 -12.65 -15.80
N ARG A 75 15.84 -11.62 -16.64
CA ARG A 75 16.86 -11.40 -17.68
C ARG A 75 18.11 -10.65 -17.17
N GLY A 76 18.16 -10.32 -15.88
CA GLY A 76 19.27 -9.55 -15.31
C GLY A 76 19.33 -8.10 -15.78
N ALA A 77 18.18 -7.49 -16.11
CA ALA A 77 18.15 -6.10 -16.58
C ALA A 77 18.65 -5.13 -15.50
N THR A 78 19.56 -4.23 -15.91
CA THR A 78 20.09 -3.13 -15.09
C THR A 78 19.60 -1.78 -15.66
N PRO A 79 19.04 -0.88 -14.84
CA PRO A 79 18.83 -1.01 -13.39
C PRO A 79 17.67 -1.95 -13.04
N ASN A 80 17.69 -2.49 -11.82
CA ASN A 80 16.61 -3.33 -11.30
C ASN A 80 15.30 -2.54 -11.21
N ARG A 81 14.29 -2.93 -12.01
CA ARG A 81 13.00 -2.23 -12.12
C ARG A 81 12.11 -2.31 -10.88
N PHE A 82 12.45 -3.15 -9.89
CA PHE A 82 11.77 -3.16 -8.60
C PHE A 82 12.24 -2.05 -7.65
N VAL A 83 13.37 -1.40 -7.96
CA VAL A 83 13.86 -0.24 -7.20
C VAL A 83 13.09 0.99 -7.68
N ASP A 84 12.07 1.36 -6.91
CA ASP A 84 11.23 2.53 -7.11
C ASP A 84 10.85 3.10 -5.73
N PRO A 85 11.63 4.08 -5.22
CA PRO A 85 11.36 4.69 -3.93
C PRO A 85 10.00 5.41 -3.85
N GLY A 86 9.38 5.74 -4.99
CA GLY A 86 8.07 6.38 -5.06
C GLY A 86 6.90 5.41 -4.98
N ALA A 87 7.12 4.11 -5.21
CA ALA A 87 6.06 3.12 -5.38
C ALA A 87 5.16 2.95 -4.15
N LEU A 88 5.75 2.83 -2.95
CA LEU A 88 4.97 2.70 -1.71
C LEU A 88 4.11 3.96 -1.48
N GLY A 89 4.70 5.15 -1.61
CA GLY A 89 3.98 6.41 -1.43
C GLY A 89 2.84 6.58 -2.43
N ALA A 90 3.02 6.17 -3.69
CA ALA A 90 1.96 6.19 -4.69
C ALA A 90 0.80 5.25 -4.33
N PHE A 91 1.12 4.03 -3.89
CA PHE A 91 0.11 3.08 -3.43
C PHE A 91 -0.67 3.58 -2.20
N LEU A 92 0.02 4.17 -1.23
CA LEU A 92 -0.61 4.72 -0.02
C LEU A 92 -1.53 5.90 -0.36
N ARG A 93 -1.11 6.84 -1.23
CA ARG A 93 -1.98 7.94 -1.67
C ARG A 93 -3.26 7.43 -2.34
N TYR A 94 -3.13 6.47 -3.26
CA TYR A 94 -4.27 5.87 -3.94
C TYR A 94 -5.25 5.23 -2.95
N SER A 95 -4.75 4.35 -2.09
CA SER A 95 -5.60 3.62 -1.14
C SER A 95 -6.18 4.51 -0.04
N GLN A 96 -5.44 5.52 0.42
CA GLN A 96 -5.91 6.51 1.39
C GLN A 96 -7.04 7.37 0.81
N GLN A 97 -6.89 7.87 -0.43
CA GLN A 97 -7.95 8.63 -1.08
C GLN A 97 -9.23 7.80 -1.24
N ALA A 98 -9.11 6.53 -1.61
CA ALA A 98 -10.24 5.61 -1.71
C ALA A 98 -10.92 5.37 -0.35
N PHE A 99 -10.12 5.19 0.70
CA PHE A 99 -10.61 5.08 2.09
C PHE A 99 -11.38 6.33 2.52
N GLU A 100 -10.80 7.53 2.34
CA GLU A 100 -11.42 8.81 2.72
C GLU A 100 -12.73 9.04 1.96
N THR A 101 -12.76 8.72 0.66
CA THR A 101 -13.97 8.81 -0.16
C THR A 101 -15.08 7.89 0.36
N LYS A 102 -14.76 6.61 0.64
CA LYS A 102 -15.73 5.65 1.18
C LYS A 102 -16.21 6.05 2.59
N LEU A 103 -15.31 6.52 3.45
CA LEU A 103 -15.64 6.99 4.79
C LEU A 103 -16.61 8.17 4.74
N ALA A 104 -16.30 9.20 3.94
CA ALA A 104 -17.15 10.37 3.78
C ALA A 104 -18.53 10.02 3.20
N ALA A 105 -18.60 9.08 2.25
CA ALA A 105 -19.86 8.59 1.73
C ALA A 105 -20.72 7.90 2.81
N GLN A 106 -20.11 7.06 3.64
CA GLN A 106 -20.82 6.39 4.73
C GLN A 106 -21.28 7.37 5.82
N GLN A 107 -20.46 8.37 6.16
CA GLN A 107 -20.83 9.40 7.15
C GLN A 107 -22.03 10.26 6.71
N LYS A 108 -22.21 10.48 5.40
CA LYS A 108 -23.38 11.21 4.87
C LYS A 108 -24.68 10.41 4.95
N THR A 109 -24.58 9.09 4.83
CA THR A 109 -25.74 8.17 4.84
C THR A 109 -26.05 7.65 6.24
N ALA A 110 -25.09 7.73 7.17
CA ALA A 110 -25.33 7.42 8.58
C ALA A 110 -26.34 8.41 9.16
N PRO A 111 -27.38 7.95 9.88
CA PRO A 111 -28.30 8.84 10.55
C PRO A 111 -27.52 9.74 11.52
N ARG A 112 -27.75 11.07 11.42
CA ARG A 112 -27.25 11.99 12.45
C ARG A 112 -27.90 11.58 13.77
N GLN A 113 -27.10 11.21 14.75
CA GLN A 113 -27.53 11.15 16.14
C GLN A 113 -27.71 12.57 16.69
#